data_AF-A0AAU4RVE8-F1
#
_entry.id   AF-A0AAU4RVE8-F1
#
_cell.length_a   1.000
_cell.length_b   1.000
_cell.length_c   1.000
_cell.angle_alpha   90.00
_cell.angle_beta   90.00
_cell.angle_gamma   90.00
#
_symmetry.space_group_name_H-M   'P 1'
#
loop_
_entity.id
_entity.type
_entity.pdbx_description
1 polymer ?
#
loop_
_entity_poly.entity_id
_entity_poly.type
_entity_poly.pdbx_seq_one_letter_code
_entity_poly.pdbx_strand_id
1 'polypeptide(L)'
;MLSDFSSLIAATARWLTSAFPPNGGALAAALCDVQARQAVTIAAWLRYPTPTDAVLAGIAGSGGSARLDWITDADGEPEAWRTWVDEVVASWAACLLADPRLAELAATAVDDGTHTDGAPVDFRRLTAPDENDRRAAALLRHPDLLAPVADLHRAELTDLLEAGQPRAA
;
A
#
# COMPACT_ATOMS: atom_id res chain seq x y z
N MET A 1 -10.66 12.46 -17.72
CA MET A 1 -11.34 12.04 -16.49
C MET A 1 -10.36 11.17 -15.74
N LEU A 2 -9.75 11.70 -14.68
CA LEU A 2 -8.85 10.97 -13.79
C LEU A 2 -9.73 10.05 -12.92
N SER A 3 -10.25 8.96 -13.48
CA SER A 3 -10.74 7.85 -12.66
C SER A 3 -9.54 6.99 -12.27
N ASP A 4 -8.56 7.67 -11.68
CA ASP A 4 -7.33 7.09 -11.25
C ASP A 4 -7.54 6.58 -9.83
N PHE A 5 -6.72 5.63 -9.41
CA PHE A 5 -6.72 5.05 -8.07
C PHE A 5 -6.66 6.07 -6.91
N SER A 6 -6.62 7.37 -7.15
CA SER A 6 -6.59 8.46 -6.16
C SER A 6 -7.53 8.26 -4.97
N SER A 7 -8.82 7.94 -5.19
CA SER A 7 -9.76 7.72 -4.08
C SER A 7 -9.43 6.47 -3.27
N LEU A 8 -9.04 5.38 -3.94
CA LEU A 8 -8.63 4.12 -3.30
C LEU A 8 -7.32 4.29 -2.54
N ILE A 9 -6.33 4.95 -3.15
CA ILE A 9 -5.02 5.24 -2.57
C ILE A 9 -5.20 6.12 -1.34
N ALA A 10 -5.98 7.19 -1.43
CA ALA A 10 -6.24 8.08 -0.32
C ALA A 10 -6.99 7.38 0.81
N ALA A 11 -8.03 6.59 0.50
CA ALA A 11 -8.80 5.85 1.49
C ALA A 11 -7.96 4.79 2.20
N THR A 12 -7.18 4.02 1.45
CA THR A 12 -6.37 2.92 2.00
C THR A 12 -5.17 3.43 2.79
N ALA A 13 -4.49 4.50 2.33
CA ALA A 13 -3.44 5.15 3.10
C ALA A 13 -3.98 5.79 4.39
N ARG A 14 -5.17 6.41 4.32
CA ARG A 14 -5.87 6.92 5.50
C ARG A 14 -6.22 5.80 6.47
N TRP A 15 -6.70 4.65 5.98
CA TRP A 15 -6.99 3.49 6.81
C TRP A 15 -5.74 3.02 7.57
N LEU A 16 -4.62 2.78 6.86
CA LEU A 16 -3.35 2.36 7.45
C LEU A 16 -2.84 3.32 8.53
N THR A 17 -2.86 4.63 8.25
CA THR A 17 -2.39 5.65 9.21
C THR A 17 -3.33 5.86 10.38
N SER A 18 -4.61 5.49 10.26
CA SER A 18 -5.59 5.52 11.35
C SER A 18 -5.49 4.28 12.24
N ALA A 19 -5.33 3.09 11.65
CA ALA A 19 -5.14 1.83 12.38
C ALA A 19 -3.77 1.77 13.08
N PHE A 20 -2.74 2.37 12.49
CA PHE A 20 -1.38 2.38 13.00
C PHE A 20 -0.83 3.81 13.13
N PRO A 21 -1.30 4.57 14.12
CA PRO A 21 -0.94 5.97 14.26
C PRO A 21 0.57 6.14 14.51
N PRO A 22 1.20 7.15 13.89
CA PRO A 22 2.62 7.41 14.10
C PRO A 22 2.86 7.95 15.51
N ASN A 23 3.89 7.43 16.18
CA ASN A 23 4.36 7.96 17.44
C ASN A 23 5.28 9.17 17.18
N GLY A 24 4.75 10.40 17.23
CA GLY A 24 5.52 11.63 17.01
C GLY A 24 4.66 12.89 16.77
N GLY A 25 5.31 14.00 16.42
CA GLY A 25 4.65 15.27 16.09
C GLY A 25 4.15 15.36 14.64
N ALA A 26 3.67 16.53 14.21
CA ALA A 26 3.08 16.74 12.89
C ALA A 26 3.97 16.30 11.71
N LEU A 27 5.29 16.45 11.83
CA LEU A 27 6.25 15.97 10.82
C LEU A 27 6.25 14.45 10.71
N ALA A 28 6.18 13.73 11.84
CA ALA A 28 6.12 12.27 11.83
C ALA A 28 4.82 11.76 11.21
N ALA A 29 3.70 12.46 11.46
CA ALA A 29 2.43 12.18 10.82
C ALA A 29 2.48 12.38 9.30
N ALA A 30 3.05 13.49 8.84
CA ALA A 30 3.19 13.78 7.42
C ALA A 30 4.08 12.74 6.69
N LEU A 31 5.20 12.35 7.29
CA LEU A 31 6.09 11.34 6.71
C LEU A 31 5.44 9.96 6.69
N CYS A 32 4.71 9.57 7.74
CA CYS A 32 3.93 8.33 7.78
C CYS A 32 2.87 8.28 6.66
N ASP A 33 2.13 9.37 6.44
CA ASP A 33 1.15 9.47 5.35
C ASP A 33 1.80 9.33 3.97
N VAL A 34 2.94 9.99 3.75
CA VAL A 34 3.68 9.90 2.47
C VAL A 34 4.14 8.46 2.21
N GLN A 35 4.68 7.77 3.21
CA GLN A 35 5.12 6.38 3.06
C GLN A 35 3.96 5.41 2.83
N ALA A 36 2.86 5.57 3.58
CA ALA A 36 1.65 4.79 3.37
C ALA A 36 1.11 4.98 1.94
N ARG A 37 1.08 6.22 1.43
CA ARG A 37 0.68 6.50 0.04
C ARG A 37 1.61 5.85 -0.99
N GLN A 38 2.92 5.82 -0.77
CA GLN A 38 3.85 5.16 -1.68
C GLN A 38 3.61 3.65 -1.71
N ALA A 39 3.51 3.00 -0.56
CA ALA A 39 3.24 1.57 -0.47
C ALA A 39 1.89 1.20 -1.12
N VAL A 40 0.84 1.98 -0.84
CA VAL A 40 -0.50 1.78 -1.41
C VAL A 40 -0.52 2.01 -2.92
N THR A 41 0.24 2.98 -3.43
CA THR A 41 0.38 3.19 -4.88
C THR A 41 0.98 1.98 -5.57
N ILE A 42 2.11 1.48 -5.07
CA ILE A 42 2.77 0.29 -5.64
C ILE A 42 1.83 -0.92 -5.58
N ALA A 43 1.20 -1.16 -4.42
CA ALA A 43 0.25 -2.26 -4.25
C ALA A 43 -0.95 -2.16 -5.20
N ALA A 44 -1.51 -0.95 -5.40
CA ALA A 44 -2.59 -0.72 -6.35
C ALA A 44 -2.17 -1.01 -7.79
N TRP A 45 -0.97 -0.56 -8.20
CA TRP A 45 -0.45 -0.79 -9.55
C TRP A 45 -0.10 -2.25 -9.81
N LEU A 46 0.35 -3.01 -8.80
CA LEU A 46 0.53 -4.45 -8.91
C LEU A 46 -0.81 -5.17 -9.06
N ARG A 47 -1.83 -4.76 -8.28
CA ARG A 47 -3.15 -5.42 -8.28
C ARG A 47 -3.94 -5.13 -9.56
N TYR A 48 -3.78 -3.93 -10.09
CA TYR A 48 -4.50 -3.41 -11.24
C TYR A 48 -3.50 -2.89 -12.27
N PRO A 49 -2.84 -3.79 -13.02
CA PRO A 49 -1.67 -3.45 -13.85
C PRO A 49 -1.98 -2.63 -15.09
N THR A 50 -3.25 -2.53 -15.49
CA THR A 50 -3.67 -1.72 -16.64
C THR A 50 -4.57 -0.53 -16.24
N PRO A 51 -4.58 0.56 -17.03
CA PRO A 51 -5.53 1.65 -16.83
C PRO A 51 -7.00 1.21 -16.93
N THR A 52 -7.29 0.13 -17.66
CA THR A 52 -8.64 -0.45 -17.74
C THR A 52 -9.07 -1.05 -16.41
N ASP A 53 -8.14 -1.67 -15.68
CA ASP A 53 -8.41 -2.22 -14.35
C ASP A 53 -8.77 -1.13 -13.34
N ALA A 54 -8.20 0.08 -13.46
CA ALA A 54 -8.55 1.24 -12.65
C ALA A 54 -10.02 1.63 -12.78
N VAL A 55 -10.52 1.63 -14.03
CA VAL A 55 -11.93 1.92 -14.33
C VAL A 55 -12.84 0.84 -13.76
N LEU A 56 -12.46 -0.43 -13.90
CA LEU A 56 -13.22 -1.55 -13.36
C LEU A 56 -13.27 -1.55 -11.83
N ALA A 57 -12.16 -1.25 -11.16
CA ALA A 57 -12.11 -1.10 -9.70
C ALA A 57 -13.03 0.03 -9.21
N GLY A 58 -13.09 1.15 -9.94
CA GLY A 58 -14.02 2.24 -9.65
C GLY A 58 -15.50 1.88 -9.80
N ILE A 59 -15.83 0.91 -10.65
CA ILE A 59 -17.21 0.45 -10.90
C ILE A 59 -17.62 -0.66 -9.93
N ALA A 60 -16.73 -1.63 -9.67
CA ALA A 60 -17.01 -2.77 -8.81
C ALA A 60 -17.01 -2.41 -7.31
N GLY A 61 -16.33 -1.32 -6.94
CA GLY A 61 -16.06 -0.98 -5.55
C GLY A 61 -14.93 -1.83 -4.99
N SER A 62 -14.21 -1.29 -4.00
CA SER A 62 -12.96 -1.89 -3.50
C SER A 62 -13.13 -2.93 -2.38
N GLY A 63 -14.32 -3.48 -2.18
CA GLY A 63 -14.60 -4.45 -1.11
C GLY A 63 -14.75 -3.84 0.30
N GLY A 64 -14.09 -2.72 0.59
CA GLY A 64 -14.25 -1.94 1.82
C GLY A 64 -13.37 -2.39 3.00
N SER A 65 -13.40 -1.62 4.10
CA SER A 65 -12.53 -1.84 5.27
C SER A 65 -13.05 -2.85 6.31
N ALA A 66 -14.25 -3.41 6.16
CA ALA A 66 -14.94 -4.11 7.27
C ALA A 66 -14.12 -5.24 7.93
N ARG A 67 -13.48 -6.09 7.13
CA ARG A 67 -12.62 -7.17 7.67
C ARG A 67 -11.36 -6.61 8.32
N LEU A 68 -10.77 -5.59 7.70
CA LEU A 68 -9.59 -4.92 8.21
C LEU A 68 -9.87 -4.27 9.57
N ASP A 69 -10.99 -3.55 9.68
CA ASP A 69 -11.44 -2.93 10.93
C ASP A 69 -11.62 -3.98 12.04
N TRP A 70 -12.23 -5.12 11.71
CA TRP A 70 -12.41 -6.23 12.65
C TRP A 70 -11.09 -6.84 13.15
N ILE A 71 -10.08 -7.03 12.29
CA ILE A 71 -8.79 -7.63 12.71
C ILE A 71 -7.90 -6.64 13.46
N THR A 72 -8.07 -5.34 13.25
CA THR A 72 -7.30 -4.30 13.95
C THR A 72 -8.04 -3.70 15.15
N ASP A 73 -9.25 -4.20 15.47
CA ASP A 73 -10.15 -3.61 16.47
C ASP A 73 -10.36 -2.09 16.24
N ALA A 74 -10.39 -1.71 14.96
CA ALA A 74 -10.52 -0.32 14.49
C ALA A 74 -11.97 -0.01 14.08
N ASP A 75 -12.93 -0.70 14.70
CA ASP A 75 -14.36 -0.49 14.50
C ASP A 75 -14.69 0.99 14.73
N GLY A 76 -15.05 1.68 13.65
CA GLY A 76 -15.37 3.10 13.64
C GLY A 76 -16.71 3.34 12.98
N GLU A 77 -17.23 4.55 13.14
CA GLU A 77 -18.48 4.96 12.48
C GLU A 77 -18.40 4.72 10.96
N PRO A 78 -19.52 4.31 10.32
CA PRO A 78 -19.56 4.07 8.89
C PRO A 78 -19.33 5.38 8.12
N GLU A 79 -18.09 5.59 7.71
CA GLU A 79 -17.69 6.76 6.92
C GLU A 79 -17.62 6.39 5.44
N ALA A 80 -18.09 7.27 4.55
CA ALA A 80 -18.16 7.01 3.11
C ALA A 80 -16.81 6.70 2.45
N TRP A 81 -15.68 7.08 3.04
CA TRP A 81 -14.36 6.73 2.49
C TRP A 81 -13.97 5.27 2.77
N ARG A 82 -14.56 4.61 3.77
CA ARG A 82 -14.27 3.21 4.12
C ARG A 82 -14.68 2.23 3.00
N THR A 83 -15.64 2.60 2.16
CA THR A 83 -16.05 1.79 1.00
C THR A 83 -15.06 1.83 -0.16
N TRP A 84 -14.11 2.77 -0.12
CA TRP A 84 -13.02 2.90 -1.10
C TRP A 84 -11.72 2.25 -0.62
N VAL A 85 -11.71 1.68 0.59
CA VAL A 85 -10.59 0.88 1.08
C VAL A 85 -10.57 -0.45 0.36
N ASP A 86 -9.38 -0.88 -0.03
CA ASP A 86 -9.16 -2.14 -0.71
C ASP A 86 -8.35 -3.09 0.18
N GLU A 87 -8.93 -4.23 0.55
CA GLU A 87 -8.33 -5.18 1.49
C GLU A 87 -6.98 -5.74 0.99
N VAL A 88 -6.91 -6.13 -0.29
CA VAL A 88 -5.71 -6.72 -0.86
C VAL A 88 -4.62 -5.67 -0.99
N VAL A 89 -4.94 -4.47 -1.47
CA VAL A 89 -3.99 -3.35 -1.55
C VAL A 89 -3.52 -2.94 -0.16
N ALA A 90 -4.39 -2.93 0.86
CA ALA A 90 -4.00 -2.66 2.24
C ALA A 90 -3.04 -3.73 2.78
N SER A 91 -3.33 -5.00 2.52
CA SER A 91 -2.49 -6.14 2.93
C SER A 91 -1.13 -6.13 2.23
N TRP A 92 -1.10 -5.87 0.93
CA TRP A 92 0.13 -5.77 0.16
C TRP A 92 0.94 -4.56 0.60
N ALA A 93 0.32 -3.38 0.77
CA ALA A 93 0.99 -2.21 1.30
C ALA A 93 1.58 -2.46 2.69
N ALA A 94 0.87 -3.19 3.58
CA ALA A 94 1.40 -3.62 4.87
C ALA A 94 2.63 -4.54 4.71
N CYS A 95 2.63 -5.45 3.73
CA CYS A 95 3.82 -6.25 3.42
C CYS A 95 5.00 -5.38 2.96
N LEU A 96 4.77 -4.42 2.07
CA LEU A 96 5.83 -3.53 1.56
C LEU A 96 6.39 -2.61 2.65
N LEU A 97 5.55 -2.14 3.57
CA LEU A 97 5.99 -1.34 4.71
C LEU A 97 6.77 -2.19 5.74
N ALA A 98 6.49 -3.48 5.85
CA ALA A 98 7.14 -4.38 6.79
C ALA A 98 8.47 -4.97 6.26
N ASP A 99 8.63 -5.11 4.94
CA ASP A 99 9.80 -5.73 4.31
C ASP A 99 10.41 -4.83 3.21
N PRO A 100 11.56 -4.18 3.48
CA PRO A 100 12.24 -3.33 2.51
C PRO A 100 12.64 -4.05 1.22
N ARG A 101 13.00 -5.35 1.28
CA ARG A 101 13.36 -6.10 0.08
C ARG A 101 12.14 -6.34 -0.81
N LEU A 102 11.00 -6.63 -0.20
CA LEU A 102 9.75 -6.78 -0.92
C LEU A 102 9.33 -5.46 -1.56
N ALA A 103 9.53 -4.33 -0.86
CA ALA A 103 9.31 -2.99 -1.40
C ALA A 103 10.19 -2.68 -2.62
N GLU A 104 11.48 -3.04 -2.58
CA GLU A 104 12.39 -2.88 -3.73
C GLU A 104 11.95 -3.71 -4.93
N LEU A 105 11.63 -5.00 -4.74
CA LEU A 105 11.16 -5.89 -5.81
C LEU A 105 9.85 -5.38 -6.43
N ALA A 106 8.91 -4.96 -5.60
CA ALA A 106 7.63 -4.41 -6.03
C ALA A 106 7.82 -3.10 -6.80
N ALA A 107 8.71 -2.21 -6.36
CA ALA A 107 9.03 -0.96 -7.04
C ALA A 107 9.63 -1.21 -8.43
N THR A 108 10.54 -2.17 -8.57
CA THR A 108 11.09 -2.57 -9.88
C THR A 108 10.00 -3.12 -10.80
N ALA A 109 9.14 -4.01 -10.29
CA ALA A 109 8.08 -4.61 -11.09
C ALA A 109 7.06 -3.59 -11.64
N VAL A 110 6.79 -2.50 -10.89
CA VAL A 110 5.88 -1.45 -11.38
C VAL A 110 6.57 -0.45 -12.31
N ASP A 111 7.89 -0.25 -12.21
CA ASP A 111 8.65 0.62 -13.12
C ASP A 111 8.69 0.03 -14.55
N ASP A 112 8.75 -1.30 -14.65
CA ASP A 112 8.62 -2.05 -15.90
C ASP A 112 7.18 -2.10 -16.46
N GLY A 113 6.19 -1.60 -15.70
CA GLY A 113 4.76 -1.74 -15.97
C GLY A 113 4.12 -0.60 -16.80
N THR A 114 2.87 -0.81 -17.20
CA THR A 114 2.09 0.11 -18.05
C THR A 114 1.65 1.42 -17.40
N HIS A 115 1.85 1.57 -16.08
CA HIS A 115 1.36 2.71 -15.31
C HIS A 115 2.25 3.96 -15.39
N THR A 116 3.52 3.78 -15.73
CA THR A 116 4.52 4.85 -15.69
C THR A 116 4.61 5.64 -16.98
N ASP A 117 3.97 5.21 -18.08
CA ASP A 117 4.12 5.78 -19.45
C ASP A 117 5.59 6.08 -19.81
N GLY A 118 6.52 5.29 -19.25
CA GLY A 118 7.97 5.45 -19.40
C GLY A 118 8.65 6.52 -18.53
N ALA A 119 7.93 7.18 -17.60
CA ALA A 119 8.49 8.11 -16.63
C ALA A 119 8.72 7.44 -15.26
N PRO A 120 9.98 7.35 -14.78
CA PRO A 120 10.27 6.69 -13.52
C PRO A 120 9.61 7.45 -12.35
N VAL A 121 8.85 6.74 -11.53
CA VAL A 121 8.22 7.27 -10.32
C VAL A 121 9.13 6.97 -9.14
N ASP A 122 9.59 8.02 -8.46
CA ASP A 122 10.53 7.86 -7.34
C ASP A 122 9.81 7.45 -6.04
N PHE A 123 9.94 6.17 -5.68
CA PHE A 123 9.46 5.59 -4.42
C PHE A 123 10.54 5.57 -3.32
N ARG A 124 11.56 6.43 -3.40
CA ARG A 124 12.72 6.45 -2.48
C ARG A 124 12.39 6.42 -0.99
N ARG A 125 11.30 7.06 -0.54
CA ARG A 125 10.96 7.07 0.90
C ARG A 125 10.45 5.72 1.40
N LEU A 126 10.04 4.82 0.50
CA LEU A 126 9.69 3.44 0.80
C LEU A 126 10.89 2.50 0.62
N THR A 127 11.63 2.63 -0.49
CA THR A 127 12.73 1.71 -0.84
C THR A 127 14.06 2.04 -0.16
N ALA A 128 14.31 3.31 0.16
CA ALA A 128 15.53 3.78 0.82
C ALA A 128 15.22 4.87 1.87
N PRO A 129 14.46 4.53 2.95
CA PRO A 129 14.06 5.50 3.96
C PRO A 129 15.26 6.04 4.74
N ASP A 130 15.33 7.36 4.89
CA ASP A 130 16.35 7.99 5.72
C ASP A 130 16.08 7.78 7.23
N GLU A 131 16.97 8.28 8.09
CA GLU A 131 16.83 8.10 9.53
C GLU A 131 15.59 8.83 10.10
N ASN A 132 15.17 9.95 9.50
CA ASN A 132 13.97 10.66 9.90
C ASN A 132 12.71 9.93 9.45
N ASP A 133 12.73 9.36 8.24
CA ASP A 133 11.67 8.51 7.72
C ASP A 133 11.44 7.29 8.65
N ARG A 134 12.51 6.60 9.05
CA ARG A 134 12.46 5.47 10.01
C ARG A 134 11.98 5.89 11.41
N ARG A 135 12.35 7.10 11.87
CA ARG A 135 11.87 7.66 13.15
C ARG A 135 10.45 8.19 13.08
N ALA A 136 9.94 8.53 11.91
CA ALA A 136 8.59 9.04 11.75
C ALA A 136 7.53 7.93 11.70
N ALA A 137 7.80 6.86 10.96
CA ALA A 137 6.86 5.76 10.82
C ALA A 137 7.01 4.75 11.96
N ALA A 138 6.02 4.72 12.87
CA ALA A 138 5.89 3.62 13.82
C ALA A 138 5.80 2.25 13.10
N LEU A 139 5.20 2.25 11.91
CA LEU A 139 5.10 1.10 11.01
C LEU A 139 6.46 0.52 10.57
N LEU A 140 7.49 1.35 10.42
CA LEU A 140 8.84 0.89 10.09
C LEU A 140 9.62 0.39 11.31
N ARG A 141 9.20 0.75 12.54
CA ARG A 141 9.88 0.33 13.78
C ARG A 141 9.35 -0.99 14.31
N HIS A 142 8.08 -1.25 14.07
CA HIS A 142 7.39 -2.44 14.55
C HIS A 142 6.64 -3.11 13.39
N PRO A 143 7.38 -3.72 12.45
CA PRO A 143 6.77 -4.43 11.32
C PRO A 143 5.89 -5.60 11.78
N ASP A 144 6.07 -6.08 13.01
CA ASP A 144 5.23 -7.06 13.68
C ASP A 144 3.79 -6.57 13.92
N LEU A 145 3.57 -5.26 14.11
CA LEU A 145 2.22 -4.71 14.24
C LEU A 145 1.41 -4.83 12.95
N LEU A 146 2.09 -4.87 11.80
CA LEU A 146 1.45 -5.04 10.51
C LEU A 146 1.11 -6.50 10.21
N ALA A 147 1.64 -7.47 10.96
CA ALA A 147 1.51 -8.89 10.66
C ALA A 147 0.05 -9.36 10.46
N PRO A 148 -0.94 -8.97 11.30
CA PRO A 148 -2.33 -9.41 11.12
C PRO A 148 -2.95 -9.00 9.77
N VAL A 149 -2.52 -7.85 9.23
CA VAL A 149 -2.99 -7.30 7.95
C VAL A 149 -2.15 -7.84 6.80
N ALA A 150 -0.83 -7.86 6.97
CA ALA A 150 0.13 -8.34 5.97
C ALA A 150 -0.12 -9.81 5.62
N ASP A 151 -0.40 -10.66 6.62
CA ASP A 151 -0.57 -12.10 6.41
C ASP A 151 -1.84 -12.48 5.62
N LEU A 152 -2.82 -11.57 5.46
CA LEU A 152 -4.05 -11.85 4.72
C LEU A 152 -3.79 -12.25 3.27
N HIS A 153 -2.94 -11.51 2.56
CA HIS A 153 -2.70 -11.66 1.12
C HIS A 153 -1.20 -11.70 0.76
N ARG A 154 -0.32 -11.94 1.75
CA ARG A 154 1.14 -12.03 1.54
C ARG A 154 1.52 -13.08 0.50
N ALA A 155 0.91 -14.26 0.55
CA ALA A 155 1.21 -15.34 -0.39
C ALA A 155 0.93 -14.93 -1.84
N GLU A 156 -0.19 -14.25 -2.09
CA GLU A 156 -0.55 -13.78 -3.43
C GLU A 156 0.45 -12.74 -3.96
N LEU A 157 0.90 -11.82 -3.10
CA LEU A 157 1.93 -10.84 -3.47
C LEU A 157 3.27 -11.53 -3.80
N THR A 158 3.69 -12.50 -2.99
CA THR A 158 4.94 -13.24 -3.22
C THR A 158 4.87 -14.02 -4.52
N ASP A 159 3.81 -14.78 -4.76
CA ASP A 159 3.62 -15.56 -5.98
C ASP A 159 3.63 -14.65 -7.23
N LEU A 160 3.00 -13.48 -7.15
CA LEU A 160 2.98 -12.49 -8.24
C LEU A 160 4.38 -11.96 -8.55
N LEU A 161 5.16 -11.58 -7.52
CA LEU A 161 6.50 -11.05 -7.70
C LEU A 161 7.49 -12.13 -8.16
N GLU A 162 7.33 -13.38 -7.73
CA GLU A 162 8.14 -14.51 -8.21
C GLU A 162 7.82 -14.85 -9.68
N ALA A 163 6.54 -14.80 -10.08
CA ALA A 163 6.13 -15.02 -11.46
C ALA A 163 6.62 -13.94 -12.43
N GLY A 164 6.77 -12.70 -11.94
CA GLY A 164 7.30 -11.57 -12.69
C GLY A 164 8.83 -11.55 -12.83
N GLN A 165 9.57 -12.33 -12.02
CA GLN A 165 11.02 -12.40 -12.15
C GLN A 165 11.43 -13.21 -13.40
N PRO A 166 12.38 -12.72 -14.22
CA PRO A 166 12.97 -13.56 -15.24
C PRO A 166 13.63 -14.75 -14.57
N ARG A 167 13.10 -15.96 -14.77
CA ARG A 167 13.74 -17.20 -14.29
C ARG A 167 15.15 -17.26 -14.84
N ALA A 168 16.15 -17.03 -13.99
CA ALA A 168 17.53 -17.32 -14.31
C ALA A 168 17.63 -18.82 -14.59
N ALA A 169 17.90 -19.17 -15.85
CA ALA A 169 18.15 -20.53 -16.32
C ALA A 169 19.64 -20.88 -16.19
#